data_AF-A0A3P7IMA8-F1
#
_entry.id   AF-A0A3P7IMA8-F1
#
_cell.length_a   1.000
_cell.length_b   1.000
_cell.length_c   1.000
_cell.angle_alpha   90.00
_cell.angle_beta   90.00
_cell.angle_gamma   90.00
#
_symmetry.space_group_name_H-M   'P 1'
#
loop_
_entity.id
_entity.type
_entity.pdbx_description
1 polymer ?
#
loop_
_entity_poly.entity_id
_entity_poly.type
_entity_poly.pdbx_seq_one_letter_code
_entity_poly.pdbx_strand_id
1 'polypeptide(L)'
;MFEIMKNHGNEFRSEWWRDLFNIVFRIFDHAKLDEHRADKKEWMMTTCNHAMYAIVDVFTQFFPQLSELVLPSIYEQFAVCIQQKNEQLARSTVNCLETLILLNGERFTDDMWQRTVQLFRRLFAATLPKSLLTWEPERTGSGAQNDSTNEEFDGKAPSIDGRPNGSIHPDAAFSEQIVFCVVQSELVDAVTSIVLGAKKSTDEIVLSVPSAKSEQFNGSDYTSAVSKGLFSTMEPALLLSLCDALGESQRLAKQFNDNNGQRTLLWKAGLRGSSKPNLIRQETHALRAMLSILLRLLNDPRSEPVQDNVARGVLNVVSAVLRGYGEAGSDARRTAYAPVVCELLQECLRLPPHLLPALGAEFPLHLCELVEIAEGQPLRSLLATLLRQFLVTKKCVTENAKVKPEVNGVSD
;
A
#
# COMPACT_ATOMS: atom_id res chain seq x y z
N MET A 1 -23.27 17.88 18.25
CA MET A 1 -22.36 17.16 19.17
C MET A 1 -20.91 17.54 18.90
N PHE A 2 -20.34 17.19 17.75
CA PHE A 2 -18.94 17.52 17.42
C PHE A 2 -18.63 19.02 17.48
N GLU A 3 -19.56 19.90 17.05
CA GLU A 3 -19.39 21.36 17.22
C GLU A 3 -19.26 21.79 18.69
N ILE A 4 -19.96 21.14 19.61
CA ILE A 4 -19.83 21.43 21.05
C ILE A 4 -18.44 21.00 21.53
N MET A 5 -17.96 19.83 21.08
CA MET A 5 -16.60 19.37 21.38
C MET A 5 -15.54 20.35 20.87
N LYS A 6 -15.69 20.83 19.62
CA LYS A 6 -14.77 21.78 19.00
C LYS A 6 -14.73 23.14 19.72
N ASN A 7 -15.90 23.67 20.09
CA ASN A 7 -16.00 25.02 20.65
C ASN A 7 -15.77 25.08 22.16
N HIS A 8 -16.12 24.03 22.91
CA HIS A 8 -16.07 24.02 24.38
C HIS A 8 -15.14 22.95 24.97
N GLY A 9 -14.44 22.16 24.15
CA GLY A 9 -13.60 21.05 24.61
C GLY A 9 -12.46 21.45 25.56
N ASN A 10 -12.04 22.72 25.55
CA ASN A 10 -11.03 23.24 26.50
C ASN A 10 -11.50 23.20 27.96
N GLU A 11 -12.81 23.21 28.19
CA GLU A 11 -13.41 23.16 29.54
C GLU A 11 -13.64 21.72 30.02
N PHE A 12 -13.40 20.72 29.17
CA PHE A 12 -13.73 19.34 29.48
C PHE A 12 -12.63 18.67 30.32
N ARG A 13 -13.06 17.90 31.32
CA ARG A 13 -12.15 17.02 32.08
C ARG A 13 -11.77 15.80 31.25
N SER A 14 -10.60 15.24 31.49
CA SER A 14 -10.10 14.03 30.80
C SER A 14 -11.08 12.85 30.85
N GLU A 15 -11.78 12.69 31.98
CA GLU A 15 -12.81 11.66 32.18
C GLU A 15 -13.98 11.83 31.21
N TRP A 16 -14.41 13.08 30.98
CA TRP A 16 -15.53 13.39 30.10
C TRP A 16 -15.21 13.11 28.64
N TRP A 17 -13.95 13.31 28.23
CA TRP A 17 -13.51 12.91 26.91
C TRP A 17 -13.70 11.41 26.67
N ARG A 18 -13.33 10.57 27.65
CA ARG A 18 -13.52 9.12 27.54
C ARG A 18 -14.99 8.76 27.39
N ASP A 19 -15.86 9.30 28.24
CA ASP A 19 -17.29 9.02 28.18
C ASP A 19 -17.94 9.51 26.89
N LEU A 20 -17.53 10.69 26.43
CA LEU A 20 -18.04 11.27 25.19
C LEU A 20 -17.60 10.45 23.97
N PHE A 21 -16.35 10.01 23.91
CA PHE A 21 -15.87 9.15 22.84
C PHE A 21 -16.52 7.76 22.90
N ASN A 22 -16.81 7.21 24.08
CA ASN A 22 -17.62 5.99 24.20
C ASN A 22 -19.03 6.15 23.60
N ILE A 23 -19.64 7.33 23.73
CA ILE A 23 -20.92 7.63 23.09
C ILE A 23 -20.74 7.81 21.58
N VAL A 24 -19.71 8.53 21.15
CA VAL A 24 -19.39 8.75 19.73
C VAL A 24 -19.12 7.43 19.02
N PHE A 25 -18.39 6.49 19.62
CA PHE A 25 -18.10 5.20 18.99
C PHE A 25 -19.36 4.32 18.82
N ARG A 26 -20.44 4.57 19.58
CA ARG A 26 -21.74 3.93 19.32
C ARG A 26 -22.34 4.33 17.99
N ILE A 27 -21.88 5.40 17.35
CA ILE A 27 -22.22 5.75 15.96
C ILE A 27 -21.72 4.68 15.00
N PHE A 28 -20.75 3.84 15.35
CA PHE A 28 -20.26 2.77 14.47
C PHE A 28 -20.77 1.39 14.89
N ASP A 29 -21.67 1.31 15.87
CA ASP A 29 -22.21 0.04 16.37
C ASP A 29 -23.10 -0.62 15.31
N HIS A 30 -22.53 -1.61 14.63
CA HIS A 30 -23.16 -2.31 13.52
C HIS A 30 -24.34 -3.20 13.92
N ALA A 31 -24.51 -3.47 15.22
CA ALA A 31 -25.59 -4.31 15.75
C ALA A 31 -26.92 -3.55 15.93
N LYS A 32 -26.90 -2.21 15.86
CA LYS A 32 -28.07 -1.34 16.11
C LYS A 32 -28.93 -1.04 14.89
N LEU A 33 -28.56 -1.54 13.71
CA LEU A 33 -29.32 -1.32 12.49
C LEU A 33 -29.99 -2.64 12.09
N ASP A 34 -31.32 -2.64 12.10
CA ASP A 34 -32.16 -3.71 11.56
C ASP A 34 -31.70 -4.08 10.14
N GLU A 35 -31.93 -5.34 9.75
CA GLU A 35 -31.40 -5.97 8.52
C GLU A 35 -31.86 -5.35 7.18
N HIS A 36 -32.45 -4.15 7.17
CA HIS A 36 -32.70 -3.39 5.96
C HIS A 36 -31.36 -2.90 5.36
N ARG A 37 -30.85 -3.72 4.43
CA ARG A 37 -29.56 -3.60 3.76
C ARG A 37 -29.34 -2.26 3.03
N ALA A 38 -30.40 -1.54 2.66
CA ALA A 38 -30.32 -0.24 1.99
C ALA A 38 -29.99 0.88 2.99
N ASP A 39 -30.75 0.98 4.07
CA ASP A 39 -30.57 1.99 5.12
C ASP A 39 -29.20 1.84 5.80
N LYS A 40 -28.76 0.59 6.03
CA LYS A 40 -27.41 0.30 6.55
C LYS A 40 -26.29 0.78 5.62
N LYS A 41 -26.46 0.65 4.30
CA LYS A 41 -25.48 1.14 3.32
C LYS A 41 -25.46 2.66 3.27
N GLU A 42 -26.62 3.30 3.19
CA GLU A 42 -26.73 4.76 3.13
C GLU A 42 -26.15 5.43 4.38
N TRP A 43 -26.46 4.89 5.56
CA TRP A 43 -25.92 5.35 6.83
C TRP A 43 -24.39 5.21 6.92
N MET A 44 -23.83 4.09 6.42
CA MET A 44 -22.38 3.91 6.32
C MET A 44 -21.72 4.93 5.40
N MET A 45 -22.39 5.30 4.29
CA MET A 45 -21.87 6.21 3.28
C MET A 45 -21.92 7.68 3.72
N THR A 46 -22.92 8.05 4.51
CA THR A 46 -23.18 9.44 4.90
C THR A 46 -22.80 9.68 6.35
N THR A 47 -23.58 9.20 7.31
CA THR A 47 -23.42 9.49 8.73
C THR A 47 -22.08 8.99 9.29
N CYS A 48 -21.70 7.74 9.00
CA CYS A 48 -20.42 7.20 9.46
C CYS A 48 -19.25 7.98 8.88
N ASN A 49 -19.30 8.29 7.59
CA ASN A 49 -18.23 9.02 6.90
C ASN A 49 -18.03 10.41 7.53
N HIS A 50 -19.11 11.18 7.74
CA HIS A 50 -19.02 12.49 8.41
C HIS A 50 -18.51 12.38 9.85
N ALA A 51 -18.96 11.37 10.60
CA ALA A 51 -18.52 11.15 11.97
C ALA A 51 -17.02 10.82 12.06
N MET A 52 -16.46 10.06 11.11
CA MET A 52 -15.02 9.75 11.08
C MET A 52 -14.18 11.02 10.91
N TYR A 53 -14.49 11.87 9.94
CA TYR A 53 -13.76 13.14 9.76
C TYR A 53 -13.90 14.05 10.97
N ALA A 54 -15.10 14.13 11.57
CA ALA A 54 -15.29 14.93 12.78
C ALA A 54 -14.48 14.40 13.98
N ILE A 55 -14.30 13.08 14.09
CA ILE A 55 -13.40 12.47 15.07
C ILE A 55 -11.96 12.87 14.82
N VAL A 56 -11.50 12.82 13.56
CA VAL A 56 -10.14 13.24 13.19
C VAL A 56 -9.91 14.71 13.53
N ASP A 57 -10.86 15.59 13.22
CA ASP A 57 -10.76 17.03 13.53
C ASP A 57 -10.65 17.27 15.04
N VAL A 58 -11.56 16.70 15.84
CA VAL A 58 -11.56 16.88 17.30
C VAL A 58 -10.29 16.28 17.92
N PHE A 59 -9.89 15.09 17.47
CA PHE A 59 -8.64 14.46 17.90
C PHE A 59 -7.43 15.34 17.62
N THR A 60 -7.39 15.96 16.44
CA THR A 60 -6.28 16.83 16.02
C THR A 60 -6.24 18.11 16.85
N GLN A 61 -7.41 18.73 17.10
CA GLN A 61 -7.53 19.97 17.87
C GLN A 61 -7.15 19.78 19.35
N PHE A 62 -7.56 18.67 19.98
CA PHE A 62 -7.32 18.39 21.40
C PHE A 62 -6.31 17.25 21.61
N PHE A 63 -5.33 17.12 20.73
CA PHE A 63 -4.38 16.00 20.76
C PHE A 63 -3.66 15.82 22.11
N PRO A 64 -3.15 16.86 22.79
CA PRO A 64 -2.47 16.66 24.07
C PRO A 64 -3.35 15.95 25.11
N GLN A 65 -4.66 16.20 25.08
CA GLN A 65 -5.63 15.59 25.99
C GLN A 65 -6.11 14.21 25.49
N LEU A 66 -6.19 14.00 24.18
CA LEU A 66 -6.84 12.83 23.58
C LEU A 66 -5.88 11.72 23.14
N SER A 67 -4.61 12.05 22.89
CA SER A 67 -3.64 11.15 22.27
C SER A 67 -3.42 9.85 23.05
N GLU A 68 -3.27 9.90 24.37
CA GLU A 68 -3.11 8.70 25.19
C GLU A 68 -4.44 8.00 25.49
N LEU A 69 -5.53 8.77 25.60
CA LEU A 69 -6.82 8.27 26.08
C LEU A 69 -7.65 7.59 24.99
N VAL A 70 -7.63 8.14 23.78
CA VAL A 70 -8.62 7.86 22.75
C VAL A 70 -8.01 7.27 21.48
N LEU A 71 -6.72 7.51 21.20
CA LEU A 71 -6.05 6.97 20.01
C LEU A 71 -6.19 5.43 19.88
N PRO A 72 -6.01 4.62 20.94
CA PRO A 72 -6.22 3.17 20.83
C PRO A 72 -7.65 2.79 20.43
N SER A 73 -8.65 3.52 20.93
CA SER A 73 -10.06 3.29 20.60
C SER A 73 -10.39 3.70 19.16
N ILE A 74 -9.80 4.80 18.67
CA ILE A 74 -9.92 5.19 17.26
C ILE A 74 -9.32 4.10 16.36
N TYR A 75 -8.14 3.57 16.71
CA TYR A 75 -7.48 2.51 15.95
C TYR A 75 -8.31 1.23 15.90
N GLU A 76 -8.93 0.84 17.01
CA GLU A 76 -9.80 -0.33 17.01
C GLU A 76 -11.05 -0.10 16.17
N GLN A 77 -11.67 1.08 16.29
CA GLN A 77 -12.85 1.42 15.51
C GLN A 77 -12.56 1.44 14.01
N PHE A 78 -11.45 2.05 13.60
CA PHE A 78 -11.03 2.10 12.20
C PHE A 78 -10.70 0.70 11.69
N ALA A 79 -10.06 -0.15 12.51
CA ALA A 79 -9.80 -1.53 12.11
C ALA A 79 -11.08 -2.33 11.86
N VAL A 80 -12.10 -2.16 12.69
CA VAL A 80 -13.42 -2.79 12.49
C VAL A 80 -14.07 -2.28 11.20
N CYS A 81 -14.03 -0.96 10.94
CA CYS A 81 -14.64 -0.36 9.75
C CYS A 81 -13.94 -0.77 8.44
N ILE A 82 -12.61 -0.86 8.43
CA ILE A 82 -11.81 -1.27 7.25
C ILE A 82 -12.09 -2.73 6.87
N GLN A 83 -12.34 -3.60 7.84
CA GLN A 83 -12.62 -5.02 7.62
C GLN A 83 -14.07 -5.31 7.20
N GLN A 84 -14.93 -4.30 7.10
CA GLN A 84 -16.33 -4.49 6.68
C GLN A 84 -16.43 -4.84 5.19
N LYS A 85 -17.53 -5.51 4.81
CA LYS A 85 -17.88 -5.86 3.42
C LYS A 85 -18.45 -4.66 2.63
N ASN A 86 -17.89 -3.46 2.84
CA ASN A 86 -18.31 -2.23 2.19
C ASN A 86 -17.06 -1.49 1.67
N GLU A 87 -16.86 -1.54 0.36
CA GLU A 87 -15.71 -0.93 -0.32
C GLU A 87 -15.55 0.54 0.03
N GLN A 88 -16.61 1.36 -0.12
CA GLN A 88 -16.49 2.79 0.09
C GLN A 88 -16.19 3.13 1.56
N LEU A 89 -16.84 2.43 2.51
CA LEU A 89 -16.55 2.62 3.93
C LEU A 89 -15.07 2.34 4.22
N ALA A 90 -14.54 1.25 3.69
CA ALA A 90 -13.16 0.88 3.92
C ALA A 90 -12.20 1.92 3.32
N ARG A 91 -12.44 2.39 2.09
CA ARG A 91 -11.66 3.46 1.44
C ARG A 91 -11.69 4.76 2.25
N SER A 92 -12.88 5.21 2.63
CA SER A 92 -13.05 6.41 3.47
C SER A 92 -12.34 6.28 4.81
N THR A 93 -12.38 5.10 5.44
CA THR A 93 -11.74 4.86 6.74
C THR A 93 -10.22 4.86 6.61
N VAL A 94 -9.66 4.23 5.57
CA VAL A 94 -8.21 4.29 5.30
C VAL A 94 -7.77 5.73 5.06
N ASN A 95 -8.53 6.52 4.30
CA ASN A 95 -8.23 7.94 4.08
C ASN A 95 -8.31 8.77 5.38
N CYS A 96 -9.29 8.49 6.25
CA CYS A 96 -9.36 9.12 7.58
C CYS A 96 -8.18 8.74 8.47
N LEU A 97 -7.76 7.47 8.44
CA LEU A 97 -6.58 6.99 9.16
C LEU A 97 -5.32 7.70 8.66
N GLU A 98 -5.14 7.78 7.34
CA GLU A 98 -4.06 8.53 6.71
C GLU A 98 -4.06 10.00 7.15
N THR A 99 -5.21 10.66 7.07
CA THR A 99 -5.36 12.07 7.45
C THR A 99 -5.02 12.30 8.92
N LEU A 100 -5.52 11.44 9.82
CA LEU A 100 -5.23 11.51 11.25
C LEU A 100 -3.73 11.40 11.51
N ILE A 101 -3.05 10.46 10.86
CA ILE A 101 -1.62 10.24 11.08
C ILE A 101 -0.82 11.40 10.48
N LEU A 102 -1.15 11.86 9.28
CA LEU A 102 -0.45 12.99 8.64
C LEU A 102 -0.55 14.28 9.45
N LEU A 103 -1.72 14.58 10.01
CA LEU A 103 -1.94 15.81 10.81
C LEU A 103 -1.28 15.79 12.18
N ASN A 104 -1.04 14.61 12.76
CA ASN A 104 -0.65 14.49 14.17
C ASN A 104 0.69 13.79 14.38
N GLY A 105 1.22 13.11 13.36
CA GLY A 105 2.37 12.20 13.48
C GLY A 105 3.68 12.88 13.85
N GLU A 106 3.86 14.17 13.55
CA GLU A 106 5.04 14.91 14.06
C GLU A 106 5.05 15.03 15.60
N ARG A 107 3.89 14.86 16.25
CA ARG A 107 3.77 14.87 17.72
C ARG A 107 3.60 13.49 18.34
N PHE A 108 3.69 12.41 17.55
CA PHE A 108 3.57 11.06 18.08
C PHE A 108 4.83 10.68 18.88
N THR A 109 4.62 10.00 20.00
CA THR A 109 5.70 9.34 20.74
C THR A 109 6.08 8.01 20.07
N ASP A 110 7.21 7.42 20.48
CA ASP A 110 7.63 6.13 19.94
C ASP A 110 6.60 5.01 20.21
N ASP A 111 5.92 5.01 21.36
CA ASP A 111 4.82 4.08 21.67
C ASP A 111 3.62 4.28 20.73
N MET A 112 3.26 5.54 20.42
CA MET A 112 2.20 5.83 19.45
C MET A 112 2.58 5.34 18.05
N TRP A 113 3.82 5.55 17.63
CA TRP A 113 4.32 5.03 16.35
C TRP A 113 4.35 3.49 16.31
N GLN A 114 4.76 2.85 17.40
CA GLN A 114 4.74 1.39 17.52
C GLN A 114 3.30 0.85 17.37
N ARG A 115 2.32 1.46 18.04
CA ARG A 115 0.89 1.12 17.88
C ARG A 115 0.40 1.36 16.46
N THR A 116 0.82 2.45 15.83
CA THR A 116 0.46 2.80 14.44
C THR A 116 0.95 1.74 13.46
N VAL A 117 2.22 1.35 13.55
CA VAL A 117 2.80 0.31 12.70
C VAL A 117 2.16 -1.06 12.99
N GLN A 118 1.90 -1.39 14.26
CA GLN A 118 1.19 -2.61 14.62
C GLN A 118 -0.23 -2.64 14.05
N LEU A 119 -0.93 -1.51 14.04
CA LEU A 119 -2.24 -1.38 13.38
C LEU A 119 -2.11 -1.67 11.88
N PHE A 120 -1.20 -1.02 11.15
CA PHE A 120 -1.02 -1.28 9.71
C PHE A 120 -0.71 -2.75 9.43
N ARG A 121 0.20 -3.38 10.19
CA ARG A 121 0.48 -4.82 10.06
C ARG A 121 -0.78 -5.67 10.24
N ARG A 122 -1.58 -5.37 11.26
CA ARG A 122 -2.84 -6.07 11.52
C ARG A 122 -3.82 -5.88 10.37
N LEU A 123 -3.97 -4.66 9.85
CA LEU A 123 -4.85 -4.34 8.73
C LEU A 123 -4.42 -5.07 7.45
N PHE A 124 -3.13 -5.03 7.11
CA PHE A 124 -2.59 -5.79 5.99
C PHE A 124 -2.88 -7.27 6.17
N ALA A 125 -2.50 -7.87 7.29
CA ALA A 125 -2.68 -9.31 7.53
C ALA A 125 -4.15 -9.75 7.50
N ALA A 126 -5.05 -8.98 8.11
CA ALA A 126 -6.49 -9.29 8.20
C ALA A 126 -7.21 -9.15 6.85
N THR A 127 -6.69 -8.31 5.95
CA THR A 127 -7.32 -8.05 4.64
C THR A 127 -6.51 -8.64 3.48
N LEU A 128 -5.58 -9.56 3.73
CA LEU A 128 -4.89 -10.29 2.65
C LEU A 128 -5.90 -11.21 1.94
N PRO A 129 -6.13 -11.05 0.62
CA PRO A 129 -7.16 -11.80 -0.09
C PRO A 129 -6.68 -13.21 -0.47
N LYS A 130 -6.28 -14.01 0.54
CA LYS A 130 -5.67 -15.34 0.38
C LYS A 130 -6.61 -16.32 -0.34
N SER A 131 -7.91 -16.19 -0.12
CA SER A 131 -8.91 -17.06 -0.74
C SER A 131 -8.94 -16.90 -2.26
N LEU A 132 -8.45 -15.79 -2.84
CA LEU A 132 -8.32 -15.66 -4.30
C LEU A 132 -7.39 -16.71 -4.90
N LEU A 133 -6.36 -17.14 -4.17
CA LEU A 133 -5.39 -18.12 -4.64
C LEU A 133 -5.94 -19.56 -4.65
N THR A 134 -6.93 -19.84 -3.81
CA THR A 134 -7.47 -21.18 -3.56
C THR A 134 -8.96 -21.30 -3.88
N TRP A 135 -9.58 -20.26 -4.44
CA TRP A 135 -11.01 -20.26 -4.72
C TRP A 135 -11.36 -21.36 -5.72
N GLU A 136 -12.38 -22.13 -5.41
CA GLU A 136 -12.98 -23.11 -6.30
C GLU A 136 -14.49 -22.88 -6.37
N PRO A 137 -15.14 -23.14 -7.52
CA PRO A 137 -16.59 -23.11 -7.59
C PRO A 137 -17.17 -24.16 -6.66
N GLU A 138 -18.21 -23.81 -5.88
CA GLU A 138 -18.96 -24.79 -5.12
C GLU A 138 -19.45 -25.88 -6.07
N ARG A 139 -18.97 -27.11 -5.88
CA ARG A 139 -19.52 -28.26 -6.59
C ARG A 139 -20.94 -28.43 -6.08
N THR A 140 -21.93 -28.03 -6.89
CA THR A 140 -23.30 -28.46 -6.67
C THR A 140 -23.28 -29.97 -6.55
N GLY A 141 -23.55 -30.47 -5.34
CA GLY A 141 -23.56 -31.88 -5.04
C GLY A 141 -24.58 -32.55 -5.93
N SER A 142 -24.10 -33.31 -6.91
CA SER A 142 -24.83 -34.45 -7.45
C SER A 142 -24.98 -35.43 -6.31
N GLY A 143 -26.08 -35.29 -5.57
CA GLY A 143 -26.63 -36.39 -4.80
C GLY A 143 -26.88 -37.52 -5.79
N ALA A 144 -26.05 -38.55 -5.72
CA ALA A 144 -26.28 -39.81 -6.38
C ALA A 144 -27.63 -40.36 -5.90
N GLN A 145 -28.64 -40.30 -6.74
CA GLN A 145 -29.67 -41.32 -6.80
C GLN A 145 -29.94 -41.64 -8.27
N ASN A 146 -29.74 -42.91 -8.58
CA ASN A 146 -30.12 -43.59 -9.81
C ASN A 146 -31.54 -43.17 -10.23
N ASP A 147 -31.71 -42.71 -11.46
CA ASP A 147 -32.66 -43.41 -12.32
C ASP A 147 -32.27 -43.30 -13.79
N SER A 148 -32.38 -44.44 -14.44
CA SER A 148 -32.02 -44.71 -15.81
C SER A 148 -33.25 -44.56 -16.69
N THR A 149 -33.33 -43.51 -17.50
CA THR A 149 -34.09 -43.54 -18.75
C THR A 149 -33.46 -42.63 -19.79
N ASN A 150 -33.11 -43.24 -20.92
CA ASN A 150 -32.80 -42.59 -22.18
C ASN A 150 -33.80 -41.49 -22.50
N GLU A 151 -33.33 -40.31 -22.90
CA GLU A 151 -33.99 -39.54 -23.95
C GLU A 151 -33.03 -38.58 -24.65
N GLU A 152 -33.40 -38.30 -25.88
CA GLU A 152 -32.59 -37.97 -27.05
C GLU A 152 -31.74 -36.69 -27.01
N PHE A 153 -30.62 -36.82 -27.71
CA PHE A 153 -29.77 -35.78 -28.25
C PHE A 153 -30.58 -34.79 -29.11
N ASP A 154 -30.82 -33.57 -28.62
CA ASP A 154 -31.26 -32.47 -29.49
C ASP A 154 -30.30 -31.27 -29.40
N GLY A 155 -29.85 -30.86 -30.57
CA GLY A 155 -28.78 -29.90 -30.77
C GLY A 155 -29.24 -28.48 -30.45
N LYS A 156 -28.63 -27.86 -29.44
CA LYS A 156 -28.55 -26.40 -29.34
C LYS A 156 -27.13 -25.93 -29.60
N ALA A 157 -27.02 -25.11 -30.65
CA ALA A 157 -25.81 -24.54 -31.20
C ALA A 157 -24.87 -23.92 -30.15
N PRO A 158 -23.54 -23.92 -30.39
CA PRO A 158 -22.62 -23.17 -29.57
C PRO A 158 -22.92 -21.68 -29.73
N SER A 159 -23.26 -21.00 -28.63
CA SER A 159 -23.28 -19.54 -28.60
C SER A 159 -21.87 -19.03 -28.89
N ILE A 160 -21.77 -18.11 -29.86
CA ILE A 160 -20.51 -17.52 -30.35
C ILE A 160 -19.83 -16.66 -29.26
N ASP A 161 -20.57 -16.31 -28.20
CA ASP A 161 -20.03 -15.70 -26.99
C ASP A 161 -19.90 -16.77 -25.91
N GLY A 162 -18.67 -17.15 -25.56
CA GLY A 162 -18.34 -18.18 -24.55
C GLY A 162 -18.74 -17.86 -23.10
N ARG A 163 -19.93 -17.28 -22.87
CA ARG A 163 -20.54 -17.13 -21.55
C ARG A 163 -21.42 -18.35 -21.26
N PRO A 164 -21.16 -19.11 -20.18
CA PRO A 164 -22.13 -20.08 -19.70
C PRO A 164 -23.40 -19.34 -19.29
N ASN A 165 -24.54 -19.86 -19.73
CA ASN A 165 -25.88 -19.29 -19.56
C ASN A 165 -26.44 -19.53 -18.14
N GLY A 166 -25.61 -19.26 -17.13
CA GLY A 166 -25.95 -19.33 -15.72
C GLY A 166 -25.17 -18.24 -15.00
N SER A 167 -25.86 -17.17 -14.62
CA SER A 167 -25.32 -16.16 -13.72
C SER A 167 -25.07 -16.82 -12.36
N ILE A 168 -23.88 -17.39 -12.17
CA ILE A 168 -23.38 -17.73 -10.85
C ILE A 168 -23.25 -16.39 -10.13
N HIS A 169 -24.22 -16.10 -9.25
CA HIS A 169 -24.19 -14.90 -8.44
C HIS A 169 -22.91 -14.99 -7.59
N PRO A 170 -22.06 -13.94 -7.56
CA PRO A 170 -20.83 -13.98 -6.78
C PRO A 170 -21.17 -14.26 -5.31
N ASP A 171 -20.60 -15.34 -4.78
CA ASP A 171 -20.74 -15.73 -3.37
C ASP A 171 -20.36 -14.56 -2.44
N ALA A 172 -20.95 -14.51 -1.25
CA ALA A 172 -20.66 -13.48 -0.24
C ALA A 172 -19.18 -13.49 0.17
N ALA A 173 -18.53 -14.66 0.19
CA ALA A 173 -17.09 -14.79 0.41
C ALA A 173 -16.27 -14.19 -0.75
N PHE A 174 -16.79 -14.30 -1.97
CA PHE A 174 -16.14 -13.79 -3.17
C PHE A 174 -16.20 -12.26 -3.26
N SER A 175 -17.34 -11.67 -2.90
CA SER A 175 -17.49 -10.20 -2.83
C SER A 175 -16.56 -9.57 -1.78
N GLU A 176 -16.32 -10.26 -0.66
CA GLU A 176 -15.40 -9.83 0.38
C GLU A 176 -13.95 -9.77 -0.11
N GLN A 177 -13.49 -10.76 -0.87
CA GLN A 177 -12.12 -10.74 -1.40
C GLN A 177 -11.87 -9.56 -2.35
N ILE A 178 -12.87 -9.14 -3.12
CA ILE A 178 -12.76 -7.96 -3.99
C ILE A 178 -12.56 -6.69 -3.16
N VAL A 179 -13.34 -6.53 -2.09
CA VAL A 179 -13.19 -5.41 -1.15
C VAL A 179 -11.79 -5.44 -0.53
N PHE A 180 -11.30 -6.60 -0.11
CA PHE A 180 -9.95 -6.75 0.44
C PHE A 180 -8.84 -6.36 -0.54
N CYS A 181 -8.94 -6.68 -1.84
CA CYS A 181 -7.99 -6.17 -2.84
C CYS A 181 -7.98 -4.64 -2.92
N VAL A 182 -9.15 -4.00 -2.84
CA VAL A 182 -9.26 -2.54 -2.81
C VAL A 182 -8.60 -2.01 -1.54
N VAL A 183 -8.93 -2.56 -0.38
CA VAL A 183 -8.34 -2.17 0.91
C VAL A 183 -6.83 -2.29 0.90
N GLN A 184 -6.27 -3.40 0.40
CA GLN A 184 -4.83 -3.59 0.28
C GLN A 184 -4.18 -2.49 -0.58
N SER A 185 -4.81 -2.13 -1.69
CA SER A 185 -4.32 -1.06 -2.56
C SER A 185 -4.34 0.30 -1.87
N GLU A 186 -5.43 0.63 -1.15
CA GLU A 186 -5.53 1.87 -0.38
C GLU A 186 -4.52 1.91 0.78
N LEU A 187 -4.30 0.78 1.47
CA LEU A 187 -3.30 0.70 2.55
C LEU A 187 -1.87 0.91 2.02
N VAL A 188 -1.54 0.35 0.85
CA VAL A 188 -0.24 0.60 0.19
C VAL A 188 -0.09 2.09 -0.13
N ASP A 189 -1.10 2.71 -0.75
CA ASP A 189 -1.06 4.13 -1.12
C ASP A 189 -0.99 5.03 0.13
N ALA A 190 -1.75 4.70 1.19
CA ALA A 190 -1.74 5.42 2.48
C ALA A 190 -0.38 5.32 3.19
N VAL A 191 0.22 4.12 3.31
CA VAL A 191 1.55 3.97 3.91
C VAL A 191 2.60 4.74 3.12
N THR A 192 2.51 4.70 1.78
CA THR A 192 3.42 5.44 0.90
C THR A 192 3.31 6.94 1.17
N SER A 193 2.10 7.48 1.22
CA SER A 193 1.82 8.89 1.48
C SER A 193 2.27 9.32 2.88
N ILE A 194 1.92 8.55 3.92
CA ILE A 194 2.31 8.81 5.31
C ILE A 194 3.83 8.86 5.46
N VAL A 195 4.54 7.88 4.91
CA VAL A 195 5.99 7.74 5.12
C VAL A 195 6.76 8.69 4.22
N LEU A 196 6.48 8.68 2.91
CA LEU A 196 7.32 9.35 1.90
C LEU A 196 6.79 10.71 1.46
N GLY A 197 5.53 11.02 1.80
CA GLY A 197 4.80 12.16 1.27
C GLY A 197 4.26 11.90 -0.14
N ALA A 198 3.22 12.64 -0.53
CA ALA A 198 2.66 12.61 -1.87
C ALA A 198 3.26 13.72 -2.74
N LYS A 199 3.70 13.35 -3.95
CA LYS A 199 4.09 14.30 -5.02
C LYS A 199 2.88 14.85 -5.79
N LYS A 200 1.73 15.03 -5.12
CA LYS A 200 0.52 15.61 -5.74
C LYS A 200 0.63 17.14 -5.70
N SER A 201 0.05 17.82 -6.69
CA SER A 201 -0.05 19.27 -6.65
C SER A 201 -0.97 19.69 -5.49
N THR A 202 -0.73 20.87 -4.92
CA THR A 202 -1.53 21.40 -3.79
C THR A 202 -3.03 21.37 -4.08
N ASP A 203 -3.43 21.67 -5.33
CA ASP A 203 -4.83 21.67 -5.77
C ASP A 203 -5.46 20.27 -5.75
N GLU A 204 -4.72 19.22 -6.12
CA GLU A 204 -5.21 17.84 -6.06
C GLU A 204 -5.36 17.33 -4.62
N ILE A 205 -4.48 17.78 -3.72
CA ILE A 205 -4.53 17.40 -2.29
C ILE A 205 -5.75 18.02 -1.63
N VAL A 206 -6.02 19.30 -1.87
CA VAL A 206 -7.18 20.01 -1.28
C VAL A 206 -8.51 19.43 -1.77
N LEU A 207 -8.61 19.09 -3.06
CA LEU A 207 -9.82 18.48 -3.64
C LEU A 207 -10.09 17.04 -3.13
N SER A 208 -9.05 16.36 -2.62
CA SER A 208 -9.18 14.99 -2.10
C SER A 208 -9.70 14.92 -0.65
N VAL A 209 -9.79 16.05 0.06
CA VAL A 209 -10.30 16.12 1.43
C VAL A 209 -11.80 16.45 1.41
N PRO A 210 -12.69 15.56 1.88
CA PRO A 210 -14.14 15.82 1.93
C PRO A 210 -14.52 17.04 2.80
N SER A 211 -13.68 17.38 3.77
CA SER A 211 -13.86 18.52 4.70
C SER A 211 -13.44 19.88 4.14
N ALA A 212 -13.08 20.02 2.86
CA ALA A 212 -12.78 21.32 2.23
C ALA A 212 -13.95 22.33 2.26
N LYS A 213 -15.14 21.93 2.74
CA LYS A 213 -16.32 22.78 2.97
C LYS A 213 -16.53 23.18 4.44
N SER A 214 -15.69 22.74 5.37
CA SER A 214 -15.75 23.16 6.77
C SER A 214 -14.79 24.34 7.00
N GLU A 215 -15.29 25.47 7.48
CA GLU A 215 -14.56 26.75 7.61
C GLU A 215 -13.38 26.74 8.61
N GLN A 216 -13.02 25.57 9.17
CA GLN A 216 -12.00 25.43 10.22
C GLN A 216 -10.93 24.36 9.94
N PHE A 217 -10.90 23.75 8.74
CA PHE A 217 -9.81 22.86 8.36
C PHE A 217 -8.56 23.66 7.99
N ASN A 218 -7.46 23.50 8.75
CA ASN A 218 -6.20 24.18 8.46
C ASN A 218 -5.48 23.50 7.28
N GLY A 219 -6.00 23.72 6.07
CA GLY A 219 -5.54 23.05 4.84
C GLY A 219 -4.06 23.24 4.52
N SER A 220 -3.42 24.29 5.05
CA SER A 220 -1.98 24.53 4.94
C SER A 220 -1.14 23.46 5.65
N ASP A 221 -1.59 23.00 6.83
CA ASP A 221 -0.82 22.06 7.64
C ASP A 221 -0.95 20.65 7.07
N TYR A 222 -2.14 20.28 6.60
CA TYR A 222 -2.36 19.03 5.89
C TYR A 222 -1.52 18.95 4.61
N THR A 223 -1.55 19.98 3.77
CA THR A 223 -0.78 20.00 2.51
C THR A 223 0.73 19.95 2.74
N SER A 224 1.22 20.64 3.78
CA SER A 224 2.63 20.58 4.19
C SER A 224 3.03 19.16 4.65
N ALA A 225 2.22 18.55 5.53
CA ALA A 225 2.47 17.21 6.04
C ALA A 225 2.43 16.15 4.93
N VAL A 226 1.43 16.22 4.05
CA VAL A 226 1.29 15.36 2.87
C VAL A 226 2.51 15.51 1.95
N SER A 227 3.03 16.72 1.74
CA SER A 227 4.18 16.94 0.85
C SER A 227 5.50 16.40 1.43
N LYS A 228 5.71 16.54 2.74
CA LYS A 228 6.96 16.16 3.42
C LYS A 228 7.05 14.67 3.78
N GLY A 229 5.92 14.07 4.15
CA GLY A 229 5.88 12.74 4.77
C GLY A 229 6.49 12.71 6.16
N LEU A 230 6.37 11.56 6.83
CA LEU A 230 6.72 11.34 8.24
C LEU A 230 7.87 10.34 8.44
N PHE A 231 8.64 10.04 7.40
CA PHE A 231 9.79 9.13 7.47
C PHE A 231 10.75 9.43 8.64
N SER A 232 11.04 10.70 8.90
CA SER A 232 12.01 11.11 9.92
C SER A 232 11.47 11.03 11.36
N THR A 233 10.17 10.87 11.55
CA THR A 233 9.54 10.79 12.88
C THR A 233 9.42 9.36 13.40
N MET A 234 9.63 8.37 12.55
CA MET A 234 9.59 6.94 12.90
C MET A 234 11.00 6.40 13.11
N GLU A 235 11.15 5.44 14.03
CA GLU A 235 12.37 4.65 14.14
C GLU A 235 12.57 3.74 12.90
N PRO A 236 13.82 3.54 12.44
CA PRO A 236 14.13 2.66 11.31
C PRO A 236 13.57 1.24 11.41
N ALA A 237 13.51 0.67 12.62
CA ALA A 237 12.93 -0.66 12.84
C ALA A 237 11.43 -0.72 12.52
N LEU A 238 10.69 0.36 12.79
CA LEU A 238 9.27 0.48 12.48
C LEU A 238 9.06 0.63 10.96
N LEU A 239 9.93 1.37 10.27
CA LEU A 239 9.91 1.50 8.81
C LEU A 239 10.17 0.16 8.11
N LEU A 240 11.15 -0.63 8.60
CA LEU A 240 11.38 -2.00 8.12
C LEU A 240 10.16 -2.89 8.33
N SER A 241 9.50 -2.78 9.49
CA SER A 241 8.29 -3.53 9.80
C SER A 241 7.11 -3.17 8.87
N LEU A 242 7.00 -1.91 8.41
CA LEU A 242 6.07 -1.53 7.35
C LEU A 242 6.45 -2.15 6.01
N CYS A 243 7.76 -2.16 5.65
CA CYS A 243 8.24 -2.84 4.45
C CYS A 243 7.91 -4.35 4.44
N ASP A 244 7.98 -5.03 5.59
CA ASP A 244 7.58 -6.44 5.68
C ASP A 244 6.11 -6.65 5.33
N ALA A 245 5.22 -5.79 5.84
CA ALA A 245 3.78 -5.86 5.56
C ALA A 245 3.46 -5.53 4.09
N LEU A 246 4.12 -4.51 3.53
CA LEU A 246 4.05 -4.21 2.09
C LEU A 246 4.54 -5.39 1.24
N GLY A 247 5.61 -6.05 1.69
CA GLY A 247 6.18 -7.22 1.03
C GLY A 247 5.24 -8.43 1.03
N GLU A 248 4.47 -8.65 2.09
CA GLU A 248 3.43 -9.68 2.13
C GLU A 248 2.32 -9.38 1.11
N SER A 249 1.85 -8.13 1.05
CA SER A 249 0.85 -7.69 0.07
C SER A 249 1.34 -7.87 -1.36
N GLN A 250 2.59 -7.46 -1.62
CA GLN A 250 3.26 -7.60 -2.92
C GLN A 250 3.39 -9.06 -3.36
N ARG A 251 3.83 -9.95 -2.46
CA ARG A 251 4.01 -11.37 -2.78
C ARG A 251 2.69 -12.04 -3.14
N LEU A 252 1.61 -11.75 -2.41
CA LEU A 252 0.29 -12.28 -2.73
C LEU A 252 -0.19 -11.77 -4.10
N ALA A 253 -0.05 -10.47 -4.37
CA ALA A 253 -0.42 -9.89 -5.65
C ALA A 253 0.35 -10.53 -6.83
N LYS A 254 1.68 -10.74 -6.67
CA LYS A 254 2.50 -11.45 -7.66
C LYS A 254 2.06 -12.90 -7.85
N GLN A 255 1.87 -13.67 -6.77
CA GLN A 255 1.39 -15.06 -6.85
C GLN A 255 0.06 -15.15 -7.58
N PHE A 256 -0.86 -14.24 -7.30
CA PHE A 256 -2.14 -14.15 -8.01
C PHE A 256 -1.95 -13.85 -9.49
N ASN A 257 -1.11 -12.87 -9.84
CA ASN A 257 -0.85 -12.46 -11.22
C ASN A 257 -0.20 -13.57 -12.06
N ASP A 258 0.72 -14.32 -11.45
CA ASP A 258 1.45 -15.44 -12.07
C ASP A 258 0.56 -16.69 -12.22
N ASN A 259 -0.49 -16.84 -11.40
CA ASN A 259 -1.42 -17.96 -11.49
C ASN A 259 -2.51 -17.74 -12.56
N ASN A 260 -2.15 -17.90 -13.83
CA ASN A 260 -3.09 -17.75 -14.96
C ASN A 260 -4.28 -18.73 -14.90
N GLY A 261 -4.09 -19.92 -14.31
CA GLY A 261 -5.16 -20.90 -14.11
C GLY A 261 -6.25 -20.36 -13.19
N GLN A 262 -5.85 -19.92 -11.99
CA GLN A 262 -6.75 -19.34 -10.99
C GLN A 262 -7.45 -18.07 -11.50
N ARG A 263 -6.70 -17.18 -12.19
CA ARG A 263 -7.28 -15.97 -12.80
C ARG A 263 -8.32 -16.30 -13.86
N THR A 264 -8.11 -17.36 -14.64
CA THR A 264 -9.06 -17.82 -15.65
C THR A 264 -10.30 -18.42 -14.99
N LEU A 265 -10.13 -19.19 -13.91
CA LEU A 265 -11.21 -19.77 -13.13
C LEU A 265 -12.12 -18.69 -12.53
N LEU A 266 -11.52 -17.70 -11.85
CA LEU A 266 -12.24 -16.56 -11.27
C LEU A 266 -12.91 -15.68 -12.33
N TRP A 267 -12.27 -15.52 -13.50
CA TRP A 267 -12.87 -14.78 -14.61
C TRP A 267 -14.12 -15.48 -15.15
N LYS A 268 -14.06 -16.81 -15.35
CA LYS A 268 -15.23 -17.62 -15.75
C LYS A 268 -16.34 -17.60 -14.71
N ALA A 269 -15.99 -17.47 -13.43
CA ALA A 269 -16.92 -17.29 -12.31
C ALA A 269 -17.48 -15.86 -12.19
N GLY A 270 -17.05 -14.92 -13.03
CA GLY A 270 -17.59 -13.56 -13.08
C GLY A 270 -16.91 -12.51 -12.21
N LEU A 271 -15.68 -12.74 -11.69
CA LEU A 271 -15.01 -11.83 -10.72
C LEU A 271 -14.87 -10.39 -11.23
N ARG A 272 -14.67 -10.16 -12.54
CA ARG A 272 -14.66 -8.81 -13.14
C ARG A 272 -14.96 -8.81 -14.64
N GLY A 273 -16.24 -8.96 -15.00
CA GLY A 273 -16.74 -8.57 -16.32
C GLY A 273 -15.91 -9.06 -17.52
N SER A 274 -15.53 -8.13 -18.41
CA SER A 274 -14.98 -8.42 -19.75
C SER A 274 -13.50 -8.84 -19.80
N SER A 275 -12.75 -8.83 -18.68
CA SER A 275 -11.31 -9.14 -18.70
C SER A 275 -10.84 -9.93 -17.48
N LYS A 276 -9.72 -10.65 -17.64
CA LYS A 276 -9.13 -11.44 -16.54
C LYS A 276 -8.70 -10.50 -15.39
N PRO A 277 -9.08 -10.80 -14.14
CA PRO A 277 -8.68 -10.00 -13.01
C PRO A 277 -7.16 -10.02 -12.84
N ASN A 278 -6.60 -8.93 -12.32
CA ASN A 278 -5.17 -8.80 -12.03
C ASN A 278 -4.97 -7.82 -10.87
N LEU A 279 -3.85 -7.96 -10.18
CA LEU A 279 -3.41 -7.12 -9.08
C LEU A 279 -2.07 -6.44 -9.42
N ILE A 280 -1.81 -6.17 -10.71
CA ILE A 280 -0.51 -5.64 -11.17
C ILE A 280 -0.22 -4.30 -10.52
N ARG A 281 -1.23 -3.43 -10.40
CA ARG A 281 -1.07 -2.13 -9.73
C ARG A 281 -0.70 -2.28 -8.26
N GLN A 282 -1.34 -3.19 -7.53
CA GLN A 282 -1.03 -3.48 -6.13
C GLN A 282 0.41 -4.01 -5.99
N GLU A 283 0.81 -4.95 -6.86
CA GLU A 283 2.18 -5.48 -6.93
C GLU A 283 3.21 -4.37 -7.16
N THR A 284 3.01 -3.52 -8.16
CA THR A 284 4.00 -2.49 -8.53
C THR A 284 4.04 -1.31 -7.57
N HIS A 285 2.89 -0.88 -7.02
CA HIS A 285 2.85 0.18 -6.01
C HIS A 285 3.52 -0.26 -4.71
N ALA A 286 3.30 -1.49 -4.25
CA ALA A 286 3.94 -2.01 -3.06
C ALA A 286 5.46 -2.15 -3.25
N LEU A 287 5.92 -2.63 -4.42
CA LEU A 287 7.36 -2.65 -4.77
C LEU A 287 7.97 -1.25 -4.73
N ARG A 288 7.29 -0.28 -5.34
CA ARG A 288 7.74 1.11 -5.37
C ARG A 288 7.87 1.68 -3.95
N ALA A 289 6.85 1.52 -3.11
CA ALA A 289 6.86 1.99 -1.73
C ALA A 289 8.02 1.38 -0.92
N MET A 290 8.19 0.05 -0.99
CA MET A 290 9.30 -0.63 -0.33
C MET A 290 10.66 -0.12 -0.84
N LEU A 291 10.79 0.04 -2.15
CA LEU A 291 12.02 0.52 -2.78
C LEU A 291 12.41 1.90 -2.26
N SER A 292 11.50 2.88 -2.27
CA SER A 292 11.84 4.24 -1.82
C SER A 292 12.11 4.28 -0.31
N ILE A 293 11.38 3.52 0.51
CA ILE A 293 11.63 3.45 1.97
C ILE A 293 13.00 2.83 2.24
N LEU A 294 13.31 1.68 1.62
CA LEU A 294 14.55 0.93 1.88
C LEU A 294 15.79 1.66 1.36
N LEU A 295 15.73 2.28 0.17
CA LEU A 295 16.86 3.08 -0.33
C LEU A 295 17.08 4.36 0.48
N ARG A 296 16.01 4.97 1.01
CA ARG A 296 16.13 6.10 1.93
C ARG A 296 16.73 5.67 3.27
N LEU A 297 16.32 4.50 3.81
CA LEU A 297 16.92 3.91 5.02
C LEU A 297 18.39 3.57 4.84
N LEU A 298 18.79 3.08 3.65
CA LEU A 298 20.17 2.71 3.35
C LEU A 298 21.14 3.90 3.49
N ASN A 299 20.64 5.11 3.22
CA ASN A 299 21.38 6.36 3.32
C ASN A 299 21.05 7.16 4.61
N ASP A 300 20.25 6.59 5.53
CA ASP A 300 19.88 7.24 6.79
C ASP A 300 20.84 6.79 7.92
N PRO A 301 21.61 7.70 8.54
CA PRO A 301 22.49 7.37 9.67
C PRO A 301 21.76 6.71 10.85
N ARG A 302 20.47 6.99 11.05
CA ARG A 302 19.68 6.37 12.13
C ARG A 302 19.55 4.86 11.96
N SER A 303 19.72 4.36 10.74
CA SER A 303 19.59 2.94 10.41
C SER A 303 20.77 2.07 10.84
N GLU A 304 21.86 2.65 11.36
CA GLU A 304 23.07 1.92 11.78
C GLU A 304 22.76 0.66 12.64
N PRO A 305 21.85 0.69 13.63
CA PRO A 305 21.54 -0.49 14.45
C PRO A 305 20.84 -1.62 13.68
N VAL A 306 20.22 -1.32 12.53
CA VAL A 306 19.44 -2.26 11.71
C VAL A 306 19.98 -2.37 10.28
N GLN A 307 21.22 -1.94 10.04
CA GLN A 307 21.79 -1.79 8.70
C GLN A 307 21.82 -3.10 7.91
N ASP A 308 22.07 -4.24 8.57
CA ASP A 308 22.04 -5.56 7.94
C ASP A 308 20.65 -5.93 7.41
N ASN A 309 19.61 -5.57 8.15
CA ASN A 309 18.22 -5.80 7.72
C ASN A 309 17.83 -4.87 6.58
N VAL A 310 18.28 -3.61 6.62
CA VAL A 310 18.11 -2.65 5.51
C VAL A 310 18.79 -3.16 4.25
N ALA A 311 20.07 -3.54 4.33
CA ALA A 311 20.82 -4.05 3.18
C ALA A 311 20.17 -5.30 2.58
N ARG A 312 19.73 -6.26 3.43
CA ARG A 312 18.99 -7.45 2.97
C ARG A 312 17.67 -7.06 2.29
N GLY A 313 16.94 -6.11 2.86
CA GLY A 313 15.71 -5.57 2.27
C GLY A 313 15.96 -4.95 0.89
N VAL A 314 17.00 -4.12 0.76
CA VAL A 314 17.41 -3.49 -0.50
C VAL A 314 17.72 -4.54 -1.55
N LEU A 315 18.53 -5.56 -1.23
CA LEU A 315 18.84 -6.65 -2.17
C LEU A 315 17.57 -7.35 -2.67
N ASN A 316 16.66 -7.67 -1.74
CA ASN A 316 15.41 -8.35 -2.07
C ASN A 316 14.49 -7.50 -2.97
N VAL A 317 14.31 -6.21 -2.65
CA VAL A 317 13.41 -5.34 -3.44
C VAL A 317 14.01 -4.98 -4.79
N VAL A 318 15.32 -4.73 -4.88
CA VAL A 318 16.01 -4.45 -6.15
C VAL A 318 15.91 -5.66 -7.08
N SER A 319 16.19 -6.86 -6.57
CA SER A 319 16.04 -8.09 -7.35
C SER A 319 14.59 -8.31 -7.79
N ALA A 320 13.62 -8.11 -6.90
CA ALA A 320 12.20 -8.28 -7.21
C ALA A 320 11.71 -7.30 -8.30
N VAL A 321 12.16 -6.04 -8.27
CA VAL A 321 11.81 -5.02 -9.29
C VAL A 321 12.39 -5.39 -10.66
N LEU A 322 13.68 -5.72 -10.71
CA LEU A 322 14.37 -6.00 -11.98
C LEU A 322 13.89 -7.31 -12.60
N ARG A 323 13.79 -8.38 -11.81
CA ARG A 323 13.24 -9.67 -12.25
C ARG A 323 11.78 -9.53 -12.67
N GLY A 324 10.97 -8.78 -11.92
CA GLY A 324 9.56 -8.56 -12.25
C GLY A 324 9.35 -7.84 -13.58
N TYR A 325 10.24 -6.89 -13.94
CA TYR A 325 10.23 -6.27 -15.27
C TYR A 325 10.76 -7.20 -16.37
N GLY A 326 11.84 -7.95 -16.11
CA GLY A 326 12.42 -8.90 -17.06
C GLY A 326 11.51 -10.07 -17.42
N GLU A 327 10.80 -10.63 -16.44
CA GLU A 327 9.84 -11.73 -16.61
C GLU A 327 8.46 -11.26 -17.10
N ALA A 328 8.25 -9.94 -17.28
CA ALA A 328 6.97 -9.41 -17.70
C ALA A 328 6.66 -9.82 -19.15
N GLY A 329 5.90 -10.91 -19.31
CA GLY A 329 5.48 -11.44 -20.60
C GLY A 329 4.34 -10.70 -21.29
N SER A 330 3.73 -9.70 -20.64
CA SER A 330 2.66 -8.88 -21.23
C SER A 330 2.98 -7.39 -21.18
N ASP A 331 2.59 -6.66 -22.23
CA ASP A 331 2.81 -5.21 -22.36
C ASP A 331 2.21 -4.43 -21.19
N ALA A 332 1.05 -4.87 -20.68
CA ALA A 332 0.40 -4.26 -19.52
C ALA A 332 1.26 -4.39 -18.24
N ARG A 333 1.91 -5.55 -18.03
CA ARG A 333 2.81 -5.74 -16.87
C ARG A 333 4.10 -4.95 -17.05
N ARG A 334 4.69 -4.94 -18.26
CA ARG A 334 5.87 -4.11 -18.58
C ARG A 334 5.60 -2.63 -18.34
N THR A 335 4.47 -2.12 -18.84
CA THR A 335 4.05 -0.73 -18.65
C THR A 335 3.87 -0.37 -17.18
N ALA A 336 3.31 -1.28 -16.37
CA ALA A 336 3.13 -1.04 -14.95
C ALA A 336 4.44 -1.08 -14.13
N TYR A 337 5.40 -1.92 -14.54
CA TYR A 337 6.71 -2.02 -13.88
C TYR A 337 7.68 -0.91 -14.30
N ALA A 338 7.58 -0.38 -15.52
CA ALA A 338 8.51 0.62 -16.05
C ALA A 338 8.70 1.85 -15.13
N PRO A 339 7.66 2.45 -14.51
CA PRO A 339 7.83 3.52 -13.54
C PRO A 339 8.63 3.11 -12.30
N VAL A 340 8.47 1.86 -11.83
CA VAL A 340 9.18 1.33 -10.65
C VAL A 340 10.67 1.16 -10.96
N VAL A 341 11.01 0.64 -12.14
CA VAL A 341 12.41 0.54 -12.60
C VAL A 341 13.00 1.93 -12.81
N CYS A 342 12.26 2.87 -13.38
CA CYS A 342 12.73 4.26 -13.52
C CYS A 342 13.04 4.89 -12.16
N GLU A 343 12.19 4.66 -11.14
CA GLU A 343 12.46 5.13 -9.78
C GLU A 343 13.71 4.49 -9.19
N LEU A 344 13.89 3.17 -9.33
CA LEU A 344 15.13 2.48 -8.93
C LEU A 344 16.36 3.14 -9.54
N LEU A 345 16.37 3.36 -10.86
CA LEU A 345 17.51 3.98 -11.52
C LEU A 345 17.75 5.42 -11.05
N GLN A 346 16.69 6.20 -10.82
CA GLN A 346 16.80 7.56 -10.29
C GLN A 346 17.37 7.58 -8.88
N GLU A 347 16.94 6.69 -8.00
CA GLU A 347 17.47 6.59 -6.64
C GLU A 347 18.93 6.13 -6.66
N CYS A 348 19.29 5.17 -7.52
CA CYS A 348 20.69 4.75 -7.71
C CYS A 348 21.60 5.91 -8.15
N LEU A 349 21.12 6.82 -8.98
CA LEU A 349 21.86 8.03 -9.39
C LEU A 349 22.07 9.01 -8.21
N ARG A 350 21.16 9.02 -7.22
CA ARG A 350 21.22 9.87 -6.02
C ARG A 350 22.05 9.27 -4.90
N LEU A 351 22.20 7.95 -4.87
CA LEU A 351 22.95 7.25 -3.83
C LEU A 351 24.44 7.60 -3.85
N PRO A 352 25.06 7.81 -2.67
CA PRO A 352 26.50 7.90 -2.55
C PRO A 352 27.21 6.67 -3.17
N PRO A 353 28.34 6.84 -3.89
CA PRO A 353 29.00 5.73 -4.59
C PRO A 353 29.42 4.56 -3.69
N HIS A 354 29.70 4.82 -2.41
CA HIS A 354 30.10 3.79 -1.44
C HIS A 354 28.93 2.89 -1.00
N LEU A 355 27.68 3.29 -1.23
CA LEU A 355 26.47 2.50 -0.92
C LEU A 355 26.00 1.66 -2.12
N LEU A 356 26.48 1.93 -3.33
CA LEU A 356 26.12 1.16 -4.54
C LEU A 356 26.38 -0.35 -4.42
N PRO A 357 27.45 -0.83 -3.74
CA PRO A 357 27.64 -2.26 -3.51
C PRO A 357 26.50 -2.93 -2.73
N ALA A 358 25.76 -2.18 -1.90
CA ALA A 358 24.61 -2.71 -1.16
C ALA A 358 23.42 -3.08 -2.06
N LEU A 359 23.42 -2.65 -3.33
CA LEU A 359 22.44 -3.07 -4.34
C LEU A 359 22.65 -4.51 -4.82
N GLY A 360 23.80 -5.12 -4.49
CA GLY A 360 24.10 -6.53 -4.73
C GLY A 360 25.09 -6.76 -5.88
N ALA A 361 25.82 -7.87 -5.79
CA ALA A 361 26.83 -8.25 -6.78
C ALA A 361 26.23 -8.53 -8.18
N GLU A 362 24.97 -8.98 -8.23
CA GLU A 362 24.25 -9.24 -9.48
C GLU A 362 23.66 -7.96 -10.11
N PHE A 363 23.63 -6.83 -9.39
CA PHE A 363 23.00 -5.61 -9.89
C PHE A 363 23.55 -5.15 -11.26
N PRO A 364 24.88 -5.15 -11.51
CA PRO A 364 25.42 -4.84 -12.84
C PRO A 364 24.94 -5.79 -13.95
N LEU A 365 24.73 -7.07 -13.65
CA LEU A 365 24.22 -8.04 -14.63
C LEU A 365 22.77 -7.73 -15.01
N HIS A 366 21.93 -7.41 -14.01
CA HIS A 366 20.56 -6.97 -14.26
C HIS A 366 20.49 -5.66 -15.07
N LEU A 367 21.46 -4.74 -14.89
CA LEU A 367 21.55 -3.55 -15.74
C LEU A 367 21.88 -3.90 -17.20
N CYS A 368 22.72 -4.91 -17.43
CA CYS A 368 23.00 -5.40 -18.79
C CYS A 368 21.75 -6.01 -19.43
N GLU A 369 21.01 -6.85 -18.70
CA GLU A 369 19.73 -7.39 -19.17
C GLU A 369 18.75 -6.26 -19.52
N LEU A 370 18.65 -5.23 -18.68
CA LEU A 370 17.82 -4.05 -18.93
C LEU A 370 18.18 -3.34 -20.24
N VAL A 371 19.44 -3.36 -20.71
CA VAL A 371 19.81 -2.75 -22.00
C VAL A 371 19.07 -3.42 -23.15
N GLU A 372 18.86 -4.74 -23.07
CA GLU A 372 18.19 -5.52 -24.12
C GLU A 372 16.67 -5.32 -24.09
N ILE A 373 16.08 -5.25 -22.90
CA ILE A 373 14.62 -5.26 -22.73
C ILE A 373 13.99 -3.89 -22.46
N ALA A 374 14.78 -2.83 -22.20
CA ALA A 374 14.24 -1.53 -21.84
C ALA A 374 13.37 -0.93 -22.95
N GLU A 375 12.11 -0.66 -22.59
CA GLU A 375 11.14 -0.01 -23.45
C GLU A 375 10.89 1.44 -22.99
N GLY A 376 10.81 2.35 -23.97
CA GLY A 376 10.55 3.78 -23.73
C GLY A 376 11.79 4.63 -23.48
N GLN A 377 11.71 5.90 -23.88
CA GLN A 377 12.80 6.86 -23.76
C GLN A 377 13.21 7.18 -22.30
N PRO A 378 12.28 7.33 -21.33
CA PRO A 378 12.66 7.65 -19.95
C PRO A 378 13.56 6.57 -19.32
N LEU A 379 13.18 5.31 -19.47
CA LEU A 379 13.92 4.17 -18.92
C LEU A 379 15.32 4.06 -19.54
N ARG A 380 15.41 4.13 -20.88
CA ARG A 380 16.69 4.08 -21.60
C ARG A 380 17.62 5.23 -21.24
N SER A 381 17.08 6.44 -21.08
CA SER A 381 17.85 7.63 -20.70
C SER A 381 18.46 7.49 -19.30
N LEU A 382 17.66 7.04 -18.34
CA LEU A 382 18.11 6.80 -16.95
C LEU A 382 19.17 5.69 -16.89
N LEU A 383 18.94 4.58 -17.59
CA LEU A 383 19.88 3.47 -17.67
C LEU A 383 21.22 3.92 -18.27
N ALA A 384 21.18 4.64 -19.39
CA ALA A 384 22.39 5.16 -20.03
C ALA A 384 23.16 6.12 -19.10
N THR A 385 22.46 6.97 -18.36
CA THR A 385 23.08 7.92 -17.40
C THR A 385 23.76 7.17 -16.26
N LEU A 386 23.09 6.17 -15.69
CA LEU A 386 23.64 5.36 -14.61
C LEU A 386 24.88 4.56 -15.06
N LEU A 387 24.82 3.93 -16.23
CA LEU A 387 25.97 3.21 -16.80
C LEU A 387 27.16 4.13 -17.05
N ARG A 388 26.93 5.35 -17.57
CA ARG A 388 27.99 6.35 -17.74
C ARG A 388 28.64 6.73 -16.42
N GLN A 389 27.84 6.95 -15.37
CA GLN A 389 28.35 7.25 -14.03
C GLN A 389 29.26 6.12 -13.52
N PHE A 390 28.79 4.86 -13.59
CA PHE A 390 29.60 3.71 -13.17
C PHE A 390 30.93 3.59 -13.91
N LEU A 391 30.96 3.86 -15.22
CA LEU A 391 32.17 3.81 -16.03
C LEU A 391 33.15 4.95 -15.67
N VAL A 392 32.65 6.16 -15.41
CA VAL A 392 33.48 7.31 -15.02
C VAL A 392 34.07 7.11 -13.62
N THR A 393 33.29 6.64 -12.66
CA THR A 393 33.75 6.40 -11.28
C THR A 393 34.88 5.37 -11.24
N LYS A 394 34.81 4.29 -12.04
CA LYS A 394 35.90 3.31 -12.17
C LYS A 394 37.18 3.90 -12.75
N LYS A 395 37.08 4.86 -13.68
CA LYS A 395 38.25 5.50 -14.30
C LYS A 395 39.01 6.38 -13.31
N CYS A 396 38.29 7.16 -12.48
CA CYS A 396 38.89 8.02 -11.47
C CYS A 396 39.61 7.22 -10.36
N VAL A 397 39.06 6.06 -9.95
CA VAL A 397 39.70 5.18 -8.95
C VAL A 397 40.96 4.52 -9.52
N THR A 398 40.95 4.11 -10.79
CA THR A 398 42.12 3.47 -11.42
C THR A 398 43.24 4.46 -11.76
N GLU A 399 42.93 5.73 -12.04
CA GLU A 399 43.93 6.79 -12.19
C GLU A 399 44.55 7.20 -10.84
N ASN A 400 43.77 7.31 -9.76
CA ASN A 400 44.30 7.61 -8.42
C ASN A 400 45.12 6.45 -7.82
N ALA A 401 44.81 5.19 -8.13
CA ALA A 401 45.60 4.03 -7.69
C ALA A 401 46.98 3.95 -8.37
N LYS A 402 47.16 4.56 -9.53
CA LYS A 402 48.46 4.68 -10.22
C LYS A 402 49.34 5.79 -9.64
N VAL A 403 48.80 6.68 -8.81
CA VAL A 403 49.51 7.77 -8.15
C VAL A 403 49.67 7.43 -6.65
N LYS A 404 50.43 6.38 -6.32
CA LYS A 404 51.04 6.22 -5.00
C LYS A 404 52.53 6.57 -5.11
N PRO A 405 53.10 7.37 -4.21
CA PRO A 405 54.46 7.87 -4.36
C PRO A 405 55.48 6.75 -4.15
N GLU A 406 56.47 6.68 -5.03
CA GLU A 406 57.72 5.99 -4.76
C GLU A 406 58.28 6.55 -3.44
N VAL A 407 58.37 5.68 -2.43
CA VAL A 407 59.13 5.96 -1.22
C VAL A 407 60.59 6.00 -1.65
N ASN A 408 61.11 7.22 -1.87
CA ASN A 408 62.53 7.45 -2.02
C ASN A 408 63.20 7.04 -0.71
N GLY A 409 63.74 5.82 -0.70
CA GLY A 409 64.82 5.46 0.21
C GLY A 409 66.03 6.33 -0.12
N VAL A 410 66.48 7.10 0.87
CA VAL A 410 67.86 7.58 0.92
C VAL A 410 68.39 7.13 2.27
N SER A 411 69.28 6.15 2.20
CA SER A 411 70.26 5.83 3.23
C SER A 411 71.32 6.93 3.28
N ASP A 412 71.88 7.06 4.48
CA ASP A 412 73.04 7.85 4.94
C ASP A 412 72.80 9.32 5.34
#